data_AF-A0A2G6P805-F1
#
_entry.id   AF-A0A2G6P805-F1
#
_cell.length_a   1.000
_cell.length_b   1.000
_cell.length_c   1.000
_cell.angle_alpha   90.00
_cell.angle_beta   90.00
_cell.angle_gamma   90.00
#
_symmetry.space_group_name_H-M   'P 1'
#
loop_
_entity.id
_entity.type
_entity.pdbx_description
1 polymer ?
#
loop_
_entity_poly.entity_id
_entity_poly.type
_entity_poly.pdbx_seq_one_letter_code
_entity_poly.pdbx_strand_id
1 'polypeptide(L)'
;MLHKSIKSIYNKCLEGEAITKNEALELSKLKGEDILDLVSLANKVRKFHFADETHVCTILNTKSGKCSENCRFCAQSAHYNTGVKEYPLLDIDSILEAAKTTYESGVKHFGLVTSGQGYRGESKEFDKILEIIDTIYKHYNLNVCASVGILDEKNAKRLADRNIKHYNINLQTAPSKYKTLISTTHEIEEKYNTIKYLKKYGVDVCAGGIFGVGESIEDRIEMAFKLKDLNIDVIPINVLIPIPGTPMEGIKEISVSEIALSFCITRLINPTKIIKFAAGRETKMKDFQALLMLSGANGFLTGGYLTTRGRDVSEDMKFVEELKGFTTN
;
A
#
# COMPACT_ATOMS: atom_id res chain seq x y z
N MET A 1 18.40 25.22 13.33
CA MET A 1 17.35 25.53 14.34
C MET A 1 16.04 25.00 13.78
N LEU A 2 15.22 24.26 14.55
CA LEU A 2 13.98 23.67 13.99
C LEU A 2 13.07 24.74 13.34
N HIS A 3 12.53 24.43 12.15
CA HIS A 3 11.56 25.26 11.46
C HIS A 3 10.30 25.54 12.31
N LYS A 4 9.71 26.72 12.17
CA LYS A 4 8.57 27.17 13.00
C LYS A 4 7.37 26.23 12.93
N SER A 5 7.07 25.67 11.75
CA SER A 5 5.94 24.75 11.55
C SER A 5 6.16 23.39 12.20
N ILE A 6 7.41 22.93 12.32
CA ILE A 6 7.76 21.70 13.04
C ILE A 6 7.64 21.95 14.54
N LYS A 7 8.20 23.07 15.03
CA LYS A 7 8.13 23.48 16.44
C LYS A 7 6.68 23.53 16.95
N SER A 8 5.76 24.09 16.16
CA SER A 8 4.36 24.27 16.58
C SER A 8 3.61 22.94 16.78
N ILE A 9 4.01 21.86 16.10
CA ILE A 9 3.35 20.55 16.19
C ILE A 9 4.10 19.54 17.04
N TYR A 10 5.31 19.87 17.50
CA TYR A 10 6.25 18.87 18.02
C TYR A 10 5.69 18.10 19.21
N ASN A 11 5.25 18.83 20.25
CA ASN A 11 4.78 18.20 21.50
C ASN A 11 3.49 17.41 21.29
N LYS A 12 2.49 17.99 20.61
CA LYS A 12 1.23 17.28 20.31
C LYS A 12 1.47 15.98 19.55
N CYS A 13 2.40 15.96 18.61
CA CYS A 13 2.72 14.75 17.84
C CYS A 13 3.37 13.68 18.72
N LEU A 14 4.25 14.06 19.66
CA LEU A 14 4.86 13.14 20.62
C LEU A 14 3.87 12.61 21.67
N GLU A 15 2.78 13.33 21.90
CA GLU A 15 1.65 12.90 22.72
C GLU A 15 0.66 12.00 21.94
N GLY A 16 0.97 11.69 20.67
CA GLY A 16 0.19 10.80 19.82
C GLY A 16 -0.95 11.49 19.06
N GLU A 17 -1.04 12.82 19.11
CA GLU A 17 -2.07 13.56 18.39
C GLU A 17 -1.74 13.70 16.90
N ALA A 18 -2.79 13.59 16.08
CA ALA A 18 -2.67 13.81 14.65
C ALA A 18 -2.63 15.31 14.30
N ILE A 19 -1.94 15.62 13.19
CA ILE A 19 -1.94 16.98 12.64
C ILE A 19 -3.24 17.30 11.90
N THR A 20 -3.55 18.59 11.85
CA THR A 20 -4.66 19.18 11.10
C THR A 20 -4.28 19.40 9.63
N LYS A 21 -5.28 19.66 8.78
CA LYS A 21 -5.06 19.93 7.36
C LYS A 21 -4.18 21.16 7.14
N ASN A 22 -4.39 22.23 7.90
CA ASN A 22 -3.59 23.45 7.78
C ASN A 22 -2.13 23.22 8.20
N GLU A 23 -1.90 22.48 9.29
CA GLU A 23 -0.55 22.09 9.69
C GLU A 23 0.14 21.25 8.60
N ALA A 24 -0.56 20.27 8.02
CA ALA A 24 -0.02 19.47 6.92
C ALA A 24 0.36 20.32 5.69
N LEU A 25 -0.45 21.31 5.34
CA LEU A 25 -0.17 22.26 4.25
C LEU A 25 1.00 23.20 4.53
N GLU A 26 1.26 23.54 5.80
CA GLU A 26 2.45 24.31 6.16
C GLU A 26 3.72 23.43 6.12
N LEU A 27 3.61 22.16 6.52
CA LEU A 27 4.71 21.20 6.44
C LEU A 27 5.05 20.83 5.00
N SER A 28 4.09 20.80 4.08
CA SER A 28 4.33 20.47 2.67
C SER A 28 5.26 21.47 1.95
N LYS A 29 5.47 22.65 2.54
CA LYS A 29 6.32 23.72 2.02
C LYS A 29 7.78 23.58 2.45
N LEU A 30 8.09 22.66 3.37
CA LEU A 30 9.45 22.45 3.88
C LEU A 30 10.41 22.00 2.79
N LYS A 31 11.68 22.40 2.92
CA LYS A 31 12.76 22.10 1.97
C LYS A 31 14.06 21.86 2.71
N GLY A 32 15.01 21.20 2.04
CA GLY A 32 16.37 21.03 2.56
C GLY A 32 16.41 20.33 3.92
N GLU A 33 17.20 20.87 4.85
CA GLU A 33 17.40 20.29 6.19
C GLU A 33 16.12 20.16 7.02
N ASP A 34 15.12 21.04 6.80
CA ASP A 34 13.85 20.98 7.53
C ASP A 34 13.08 19.67 7.24
N ILE A 35 13.29 19.06 6.08
CA ILE A 35 12.70 17.75 5.77
C ILE A 35 13.31 16.67 6.67
N LEU A 36 14.62 16.74 6.95
CA LEU A 36 15.30 15.77 7.82
C LEU A 36 14.86 15.93 9.29
N ASP A 37 14.61 17.16 9.72
CA ASP A 37 13.99 17.43 11.02
C ASP A 37 12.58 16.81 11.12
N LEU A 38 11.79 16.90 10.05
CA LEU A 38 10.48 16.28 9.99
C LEU A 38 10.55 14.74 9.95
N VAL A 39 11.52 14.17 9.23
CA VAL A 39 11.81 12.72 9.24
C VAL A 39 12.06 12.26 10.67
N SER A 40 12.89 12.97 11.43
CA SER A 40 13.15 12.66 12.84
C SER A 40 11.86 12.68 13.68
N LEU A 41 11.00 13.68 13.50
CA LEU A 41 9.71 13.76 14.20
C LEU A 41 8.77 12.61 13.80
N ALA A 42 8.59 12.34 12.50
CA ALA A 42 7.75 11.26 12.01
C ALA A 42 8.21 9.89 12.54
N ASN A 43 9.53 9.68 12.62
CA ASN A 43 10.12 8.49 13.22
C ASN A 43 9.74 8.33 14.70
N LYS A 44 9.80 9.42 15.47
CA LYS A 44 9.44 9.42 16.90
C LYS A 44 7.97 9.11 17.11
N VAL A 45 7.07 9.71 16.33
CA VAL A 45 5.63 9.39 16.35
C VAL A 45 5.38 7.92 16.03
N ARG A 46 6.09 7.41 15.02
CA ARG A 46 6.03 6.00 14.62
C ARG A 46 6.56 5.07 15.73
N LYS A 47 7.63 5.42 16.47
CA LYS A 47 8.10 4.68 17.67
C LYS A 47 7.06 4.70 18.78
N PHE A 48 6.45 5.84 19.04
CA PHE A 48 5.48 6.00 20.12
C PHE A 48 4.29 5.03 19.98
N HIS A 49 3.80 4.79 18.75
CA HIS A 49 2.64 3.92 18.53
C HIS A 49 2.97 2.46 18.23
N PHE A 50 4.14 2.15 17.65
CA PHE A 50 4.43 0.80 17.12
C PHE A 50 5.68 0.17 17.72
N ALA A 51 6.38 0.86 18.63
CA ALA A 51 7.70 0.47 19.09
C ALA A 51 8.61 0.11 17.89
N ASP A 52 8.98 -1.16 17.77
CA ASP A 52 9.96 -1.66 16.81
C ASP A 52 9.35 -2.63 15.79
N GLU A 53 8.02 -2.74 15.78
CA GLU A 53 7.32 -3.66 14.89
C GLU A 53 7.46 -3.24 13.43
N THR A 54 7.93 -4.18 12.59
CA THR A 54 7.98 -4.01 11.13
C THR A 54 6.99 -4.95 10.46
N HIS A 55 6.03 -4.36 9.74
CA HIS A 55 5.00 -5.08 9.01
C HIS A 55 5.49 -5.48 7.60
N VAL A 56 5.95 -6.72 7.45
CA VAL A 56 6.42 -7.27 6.17
C VAL A 56 5.31 -8.10 5.51
N CYS A 57 5.11 -7.91 4.21
CA CYS A 57 4.14 -8.63 3.38
C CYS A 57 4.76 -9.15 2.09
N THR A 58 4.31 -10.32 1.65
CA THR A 58 4.54 -10.82 0.29
C THR A 58 3.22 -10.89 -0.46
N ILE A 59 3.24 -10.73 -1.78
CA ILE A 59 2.08 -10.92 -2.64
C ILE A 59 2.38 -11.87 -3.78
N LEU A 60 1.35 -12.56 -4.25
CA LEU A 60 1.36 -13.36 -5.47
C LEU A 60 0.35 -12.77 -6.47
N ASN A 61 0.82 -12.48 -7.67
CA ASN A 61 -0.04 -12.12 -8.80
C ASN A 61 -0.69 -13.40 -9.35
N THR A 62 -1.83 -13.79 -8.79
CA THR A 62 -2.50 -15.06 -9.07
C THR A 62 -3.26 -15.06 -10.39
N LYS A 63 -3.53 -13.89 -10.98
CA LYS A 63 -4.16 -13.74 -12.30
C LYS A 63 -3.66 -12.45 -12.93
N SER A 64 -3.18 -12.51 -14.18
CA SER A 64 -2.54 -11.35 -14.80
C SER A 64 -3.04 -11.01 -16.20
N GLY A 65 -3.07 -9.70 -16.47
CA GLY A 65 -3.48 -9.13 -17.76
C GLY A 65 -4.99 -9.09 -17.97
N LYS A 66 -5.40 -8.68 -19.17
CA LYS A 66 -6.79 -8.62 -19.64
C LYS A 66 -7.78 -7.93 -18.69
N CYS A 67 -7.32 -6.97 -17.89
CA CYS A 67 -8.19 -6.20 -17.02
C CYS A 67 -9.06 -5.24 -17.86
N SER A 68 -10.37 -5.26 -17.66
CA SER A 68 -11.32 -4.38 -18.37
C SER A 68 -11.17 -2.89 -18.02
N GLU A 69 -10.44 -2.57 -16.96
CA GLU A 69 -10.36 -1.23 -16.40
C GLU A 69 -9.21 -0.41 -16.99
N ASN A 70 -9.46 0.88 -17.22
CA ASN A 70 -8.50 1.79 -17.87
C ASN A 70 -7.62 2.57 -16.88
N CYS A 71 -7.16 1.90 -15.81
CA CYS A 71 -6.26 2.53 -14.85
C CYS A 71 -4.96 2.99 -15.54
N ARG A 72 -4.76 4.31 -15.66
CA ARG A 72 -3.71 4.95 -16.47
C ARG A 72 -2.27 4.55 -16.13
N PHE A 73 -2.02 4.06 -14.92
CA PHE A 73 -0.71 3.59 -14.47
C PHE A 73 -0.48 2.07 -14.68
N CYS A 74 -1.54 1.31 -15.00
CA CYS A 74 -1.55 -0.14 -14.80
C CYS A 74 -1.13 -0.90 -16.06
N ALA A 75 -0.06 -1.68 -15.96
CA ALA A 75 0.39 -2.55 -17.04
C ALA A 75 -0.62 -3.65 -17.44
N GLN A 76 -1.52 -4.01 -16.54
CA GLN A 76 -2.45 -5.12 -16.74
C GLN A 76 -3.78 -4.70 -17.39
N SER A 77 -3.95 -3.40 -17.66
CA SER A 77 -5.10 -2.84 -18.38
C SER A 77 -5.12 -3.31 -19.82
N ALA A 78 -6.24 -3.90 -20.26
CA ALA A 78 -6.45 -4.29 -21.65
C ALA A 78 -6.55 -3.10 -22.61
N HIS A 79 -6.63 -1.86 -22.09
CA HIS A 79 -6.63 -0.64 -22.90
C HIS A 79 -5.24 -0.25 -23.39
N TYR A 80 -4.17 -0.86 -22.86
CA TYR A 80 -2.79 -0.48 -23.13
C TYR A 80 -1.96 -1.69 -23.56
N ASN A 81 -1.01 -1.48 -24.48
CA ASN A 81 -0.09 -2.53 -24.90
C ASN A 81 1.25 -2.39 -24.17
N THR A 82 1.39 -3.11 -23.05
CA THR A 82 2.56 -3.03 -22.17
C THR A 82 3.49 -4.24 -22.27
N GLY A 83 3.10 -5.27 -23.03
CA GLY A 83 3.83 -6.54 -23.10
C GLY A 83 3.79 -7.37 -21.82
N VAL A 84 2.87 -7.11 -20.89
CA VAL A 84 2.72 -7.90 -19.66
C VAL A 84 2.36 -9.36 -20.00
N LYS A 85 2.90 -10.31 -19.23
CA LYS A 85 2.54 -11.72 -19.36
C LYS A 85 1.11 -11.93 -18.88
N GLU A 86 0.26 -12.43 -19.76
CA GLU A 86 -1.15 -12.70 -19.44
C GLU A 86 -1.34 -14.18 -19.08
N TYR A 87 -2.10 -14.44 -18.02
CA TYR A 87 -2.47 -15.79 -17.60
C TYR A 87 -3.74 -15.77 -16.74
N PRO A 88 -4.57 -16.82 -16.80
CA PRO A 88 -5.76 -16.94 -15.96
C PRO A 88 -5.36 -17.15 -14.49
N LEU A 89 -6.34 -17.34 -13.62
CA LEU A 89 -6.08 -17.74 -12.24
C LEU A 89 -5.14 -18.96 -12.20
N LEU A 90 -4.03 -18.85 -11.48
CA LEU A 90 -3.05 -19.92 -11.30
C LEU A 90 -3.70 -21.17 -10.67
N ASP A 91 -3.11 -22.33 -10.94
CA ASP A 91 -3.49 -23.57 -10.29
C ASP A 91 -3.14 -23.56 -8.79
N ILE A 92 -3.82 -24.40 -8.03
CA ILE A 92 -3.67 -24.47 -6.56
C ILE A 92 -2.25 -24.86 -6.14
N ASP A 93 -1.59 -25.75 -6.89
CA ASP A 93 -0.26 -26.25 -6.53
C ASP A 93 0.78 -25.13 -6.63
N SER A 94 0.73 -24.34 -7.72
CA SER A 94 1.56 -23.15 -7.90
C SER A 94 1.35 -22.12 -6.78
N ILE A 95 0.11 -21.93 -6.33
CA ILE A 95 -0.20 -20.98 -5.24
C ILE A 95 0.28 -21.52 -3.90
N LEU A 96 0.14 -22.82 -3.64
CA LEU A 96 0.61 -23.45 -2.40
C LEU A 96 2.13 -23.46 -2.31
N GLU A 97 2.85 -23.61 -3.41
CA GLU A 97 4.32 -23.51 -3.42
C GLU A 97 4.79 -22.09 -3.09
N ALA A 98 4.11 -21.06 -3.61
CA ALA A 98 4.39 -19.68 -3.25
C ALA A 98 4.04 -19.37 -1.78
N ALA A 99 2.94 -19.93 -1.27
CA ALA A 99 2.56 -19.82 0.14
C ALA A 99 3.61 -20.50 1.04
N LYS A 100 4.06 -21.70 0.67
CA LYS A 100 5.14 -22.43 1.35
C LYS A 100 6.42 -21.61 1.42
N THR A 101 6.86 -21.07 0.28
CA THR A 101 8.07 -20.25 0.19
C THR A 101 7.96 -19.03 1.10
N THR A 102 6.80 -18.38 1.14
CA THR A 102 6.53 -17.23 2.02
C THR A 102 6.58 -17.61 3.50
N TYR A 103 6.01 -18.76 3.85
CA TYR A 103 6.03 -19.29 5.21
C TYR A 103 7.46 -19.63 5.67
N GLU A 104 8.22 -20.34 4.83
CA GLU A 104 9.60 -20.73 5.11
C GLU A 104 10.56 -19.54 5.19
N SER A 105 10.27 -18.44 4.49
CA SER A 105 11.06 -17.20 4.59
C SER A 105 10.78 -16.38 5.86
N GLY A 106 9.86 -16.83 6.73
CA GLY A 106 9.49 -16.14 7.96
C GLY A 106 8.55 -14.95 7.78
N VAL A 107 8.03 -14.72 6.56
CA VAL A 107 7.04 -13.66 6.29
C VAL A 107 5.66 -14.15 6.70
N LYS A 108 4.97 -13.37 7.54
CA LYS A 108 3.67 -13.79 8.08
C LYS A 108 2.49 -13.48 7.17
N HIS A 109 2.59 -12.50 6.27
CA HIS A 109 1.47 -12.03 5.46
C HIS A 109 1.65 -12.42 3.99
N PHE A 110 0.66 -13.12 3.43
CA PHE A 110 0.66 -13.59 2.05
C PHE A 110 -0.59 -13.11 1.32
N GLY A 111 -0.43 -12.23 0.33
CA GLY A 111 -1.53 -11.62 -0.40
C GLY A 111 -1.80 -12.26 -1.76
N LEU A 112 -3.04 -12.67 -2.00
CA LEU A 112 -3.51 -13.12 -3.32
C LEU A 112 -4.02 -11.91 -4.11
N VAL A 113 -3.46 -11.66 -5.29
CA VAL A 113 -3.80 -10.49 -6.11
C VAL A 113 -4.23 -10.91 -7.51
N THR A 114 -5.40 -10.45 -7.94
CA THR A 114 -5.94 -10.74 -9.27
C THR A 114 -6.09 -9.47 -10.11
N SER A 115 -5.84 -9.56 -11.41
CA SER A 115 -6.33 -8.57 -12.37
C SER A 115 -7.86 -8.62 -12.51
N GLY A 116 -8.46 -7.48 -12.88
CA GLY A 116 -9.91 -7.34 -13.09
C GLY A 116 -10.55 -6.26 -12.21
N GLN A 117 -11.83 -5.99 -12.48
CA GLN A 117 -12.58 -4.96 -11.76
C GLN A 117 -13.00 -5.38 -10.35
N GLY A 118 -13.28 -6.67 -10.14
CA GLY A 118 -13.89 -7.15 -8.91
C GLY A 118 -14.88 -8.29 -9.11
N TYR A 119 -15.59 -8.64 -8.04
CA TYR A 119 -16.57 -9.73 -8.01
C TYR A 119 -17.90 -9.27 -7.40
N ARG A 120 -18.94 -9.24 -8.24
CA ARG A 120 -20.33 -8.93 -7.85
C ARG A 120 -21.20 -10.13 -8.24
N GLY A 121 -22.09 -10.55 -7.34
CA GLY A 121 -22.92 -11.73 -7.54
C GLY A 121 -22.12 -13.04 -7.50
N GLU A 122 -22.66 -14.05 -8.19
CA GLU A 122 -22.06 -15.39 -8.26
C GLU A 122 -20.93 -15.43 -9.28
N SER A 123 -19.79 -16.02 -8.88
CA SER A 123 -18.62 -16.16 -9.74
C SER A 123 -17.85 -17.41 -9.38
N LYS A 124 -17.76 -18.35 -10.33
CA LYS A 124 -16.95 -19.57 -10.18
C LYS A 124 -15.47 -19.26 -9.91
N GLU A 125 -14.97 -18.16 -10.44
CA GLU A 125 -13.58 -17.75 -10.18
C GLU A 125 -13.41 -17.26 -8.74
N PHE A 126 -14.38 -16.53 -8.20
CA PHE A 126 -14.35 -16.10 -6.80
C PHE A 126 -14.52 -17.30 -5.85
N ASP A 127 -15.37 -18.26 -6.19
CA ASP A 127 -15.51 -19.50 -5.42
C ASP A 127 -14.18 -20.27 -5.32
N LYS A 128 -13.42 -20.34 -6.42
CA LYS A 128 -12.07 -20.91 -6.42
C LYS A 128 -11.08 -20.12 -5.54
N ILE A 129 -11.12 -18.79 -5.56
CA ILE A 129 -10.28 -17.95 -4.69
C ILE A 129 -10.55 -18.27 -3.21
N LEU A 130 -11.82 -18.45 -2.87
CA LEU A 130 -12.24 -18.83 -1.51
C LEU A 130 -11.72 -20.23 -1.12
N GLU A 131 -11.80 -21.21 -2.03
CA GLU A 131 -11.22 -22.55 -1.83
C GLU A 131 -9.69 -22.52 -1.66
N ILE A 132 -9.00 -21.67 -2.43
CA ILE A 132 -7.56 -21.44 -2.32
C ILE A 132 -7.22 -20.91 -0.91
N ILE A 133 -7.96 -19.92 -0.41
CA ILE A 133 -7.77 -19.37 0.94
C ILE A 133 -7.95 -20.47 1.99
N ASP A 134 -9.04 -21.24 1.89
CA ASP A 134 -9.33 -22.35 2.81
C ASP A 134 -8.21 -23.42 2.79
N THR A 135 -7.61 -23.64 1.63
CA THR A 135 -6.51 -24.61 1.48
C THR A 135 -5.21 -24.08 2.06
N ILE A 136 -4.86 -22.81 1.84
CA ILE A 136 -3.65 -22.20 2.44
C ILE A 136 -3.71 -22.31 3.98
N TYR A 137 -4.85 -22.00 4.59
CA TYR A 137 -5.01 -22.09 6.04
C TYR A 137 -4.88 -23.51 6.61
N LYS A 138 -5.17 -24.55 5.81
CA LYS A 138 -4.95 -25.95 6.22
C LYS A 138 -3.47 -26.33 6.27
N HIS A 139 -2.64 -25.72 5.42
CA HIS A 139 -1.25 -26.10 5.24
C HIS A 139 -0.27 -25.19 5.98
N TYR A 140 -0.58 -23.90 6.11
CA TYR A 140 0.36 -22.90 6.60
C TYR A 140 -0.29 -21.93 7.58
N ASN A 141 0.43 -21.62 8.66
CA ASN A 141 0.03 -20.58 9.61
C ASN A 141 0.42 -19.19 9.07
N LEU A 142 -0.27 -18.75 8.01
CA LEU A 142 -0.07 -17.47 7.34
C LEU A 142 -1.28 -16.56 7.55
N ASN A 143 -1.04 -15.26 7.63
CA ASN A 143 -2.06 -14.24 7.51
C ASN A 143 -2.39 -14.02 6.03
N VAL A 144 -3.47 -14.62 5.54
CA VAL A 144 -3.87 -14.51 4.13
C VAL A 144 -4.54 -13.16 3.88
N CYS A 145 -4.03 -12.43 2.89
CA CYS A 145 -4.63 -11.17 2.42
C CYS A 145 -5.23 -11.35 1.02
N ALA A 146 -6.21 -10.53 0.66
CA ALA A 146 -6.81 -10.55 -0.68
C ALA A 146 -6.79 -9.16 -1.32
N SER A 147 -6.53 -9.09 -2.63
CA SER A 147 -6.60 -7.88 -3.44
C SER A 147 -7.28 -8.22 -4.76
N VAL A 148 -8.60 -8.35 -4.73
CA VAL A 148 -9.37 -8.95 -5.81
C VAL A 148 -10.40 -8.01 -6.44
N GLY A 149 -10.21 -6.70 -6.26
CA GLY A 149 -11.02 -5.64 -6.86
C GLY A 149 -12.19 -5.17 -5.99
N ILE A 150 -13.22 -4.62 -6.63
CA ILE A 150 -14.46 -4.13 -6.00
C ILE A 150 -15.37 -5.32 -5.64
N LEU A 151 -15.94 -5.31 -4.44
CA LEU A 151 -16.86 -6.35 -4.00
C LEU A 151 -18.25 -5.79 -3.71
N ASP A 152 -19.26 -6.63 -3.91
CA ASP A 152 -20.53 -6.45 -3.24
C ASP A 152 -20.48 -6.92 -1.78
N GLU A 153 -21.52 -6.60 -1.02
CA GLU A 153 -21.58 -6.94 0.40
C GLU A 153 -21.57 -8.47 0.63
N LYS A 154 -22.24 -9.23 -0.25
CA LYS A 154 -22.30 -10.70 -0.16
C LYS A 154 -20.90 -11.31 -0.24
N ASN A 155 -20.10 -10.90 -1.23
CA ASN A 155 -18.75 -11.43 -1.42
C ASN A 155 -17.75 -10.89 -0.38
N ALA A 156 -17.93 -9.65 0.10
CA ALA A 156 -17.17 -9.14 1.25
C ALA A 156 -17.41 -10.00 2.51
N LYS A 157 -18.66 -10.35 2.80
CA LYS A 157 -19.00 -11.26 3.92
C LYS A 157 -18.36 -12.64 3.73
N ARG A 158 -18.41 -13.21 2.53
CA ARG A 158 -17.84 -14.55 2.25
C ARG A 158 -16.33 -14.63 2.49
N LEU A 159 -15.60 -13.54 2.28
CA LEU A 159 -14.19 -13.43 2.65
C LEU A 159 -14.00 -13.29 4.16
N ALA A 160 -14.83 -12.46 4.81
CA ALA A 160 -14.80 -12.30 6.26
C ALA A 160 -15.06 -13.64 6.99
N ASP A 161 -16.00 -14.44 6.50
CA ASP A 161 -16.32 -15.77 7.03
C ASP A 161 -15.13 -16.77 6.95
N ARG A 162 -14.09 -16.44 6.17
CA ARG A 162 -12.84 -17.20 6.05
C ARG A 162 -11.69 -16.60 6.84
N ASN A 163 -11.96 -15.59 7.67
CA ASN A 163 -10.96 -14.94 8.51
C ASN A 163 -9.76 -14.41 7.70
N ILE A 164 -9.98 -13.83 6.50
CA ILE A 164 -8.88 -13.15 5.81
C ILE A 164 -8.31 -12.04 6.70
N LYS A 165 -6.98 -11.90 6.72
CA LYS A 165 -6.34 -10.94 7.61
C LYS A 165 -6.49 -9.50 7.13
N HIS A 166 -6.23 -9.26 5.84
CA HIS A 166 -6.43 -7.93 5.25
C HIS A 166 -7.06 -8.01 3.86
N TYR A 167 -7.82 -6.98 3.50
CA TYR A 167 -8.27 -6.76 2.12
C TYR A 167 -7.68 -5.49 1.54
N ASN A 168 -7.03 -5.57 0.39
CA ASN A 168 -6.41 -4.43 -0.28
C ASN A 168 -7.31 -3.80 -1.34
N ILE A 169 -7.57 -2.49 -1.22
CA ILE A 169 -8.27 -1.69 -2.22
C ILE A 169 -7.83 -0.21 -2.16
N ASN A 170 -6.88 0.16 -3.00
CA ASN A 170 -6.28 1.51 -2.98
C ASN A 170 -7.19 2.58 -3.59
N LEU A 171 -7.18 3.77 -2.98
CA LEU A 171 -7.76 4.99 -3.55
C LEU A 171 -6.93 5.53 -4.72
N GLN A 172 -5.65 5.17 -4.79
CA GLN A 172 -4.67 5.55 -5.82
C GLN A 172 -4.23 7.02 -5.76
N THR A 173 -5.15 7.96 -5.55
CA THR A 173 -4.86 9.40 -5.41
C THR A 173 -5.99 10.11 -4.63
N ALA A 174 -5.95 11.44 -4.57
CA ALA A 174 -7.05 12.27 -4.06
C ALA A 174 -8.39 11.92 -4.75
N PRO A 175 -9.48 11.78 -3.99
CA PRO A 175 -10.81 11.55 -4.57
C PRO A 175 -11.18 12.55 -5.65
N SER A 176 -10.89 13.84 -5.43
CA SER A 176 -11.15 14.92 -6.38
C SER A 176 -10.41 14.78 -7.72
N LYS A 177 -9.32 14.01 -7.76
CA LYS A 177 -8.47 13.80 -8.94
C LYS A 177 -8.64 12.42 -9.58
N TYR A 178 -9.42 11.53 -8.97
CA TYR A 178 -9.47 10.13 -9.34
C TYR A 178 -9.83 9.91 -10.82
N LYS A 179 -10.91 10.54 -11.29
CA LYS A 179 -11.37 10.42 -12.69
C LYS A 179 -10.32 10.92 -13.69
N THR A 180 -9.65 12.03 -13.33
CA THR A 180 -8.70 12.72 -14.20
C THR A 180 -7.32 12.08 -14.23
N LEU A 181 -6.85 11.50 -13.11
CA LEU A 181 -5.52 10.91 -13.01
C LEU A 181 -5.53 9.38 -13.10
N ILE A 182 -6.58 8.71 -12.63
CA ILE A 182 -6.56 7.25 -12.44
C ILE A 182 -7.36 6.50 -13.50
N SER A 183 -8.68 6.66 -13.54
CA SER A 183 -9.54 5.82 -14.38
C SER A 183 -10.91 6.45 -14.56
N THR A 184 -11.57 6.12 -15.67
CA THR A 184 -12.95 6.52 -15.97
C THR A 184 -13.91 5.33 -16.08
N THR A 185 -13.45 4.09 -15.91
CA THR A 185 -14.27 2.86 -16.05
C THR A 185 -14.91 2.41 -14.74
N HIS A 186 -14.43 2.92 -13.60
CA HIS A 186 -15.01 2.68 -12.29
C HIS A 186 -14.95 3.96 -11.45
N GLU A 187 -15.88 4.13 -10.52
CA GLU A 187 -15.96 5.31 -9.66
C GLU A 187 -15.33 5.02 -8.28
N ILE A 188 -14.81 6.06 -7.61
CA ILE A 188 -14.11 5.88 -6.33
C ILE A 188 -15.07 5.47 -5.20
N GLU A 189 -16.35 5.84 -5.33
CA GLU A 189 -17.44 5.50 -4.42
C GLU A 189 -17.64 3.98 -4.31
N GLU A 190 -17.42 3.23 -5.39
CA GLU A 190 -17.52 1.77 -5.37
C GLU A 190 -16.45 1.13 -4.48
N LYS A 191 -15.27 1.76 -4.42
CA LYS A 191 -14.20 1.36 -3.49
C LYS A 191 -14.60 1.67 -2.05
N TYR A 192 -15.20 2.83 -1.78
CA TYR A 192 -15.70 3.15 -0.44
C TYR A 192 -16.75 2.15 0.04
N ASN A 193 -17.67 1.74 -0.84
CA ASN A 193 -18.66 0.72 -0.51
C ASN A 193 -18.00 -0.60 -0.15
N THR A 194 -17.02 -1.05 -0.94
CA THR A 194 -16.23 -2.26 -0.63
C THR A 194 -15.57 -2.16 0.75
N ILE A 195 -14.90 -1.04 1.05
CA ILE A 195 -14.27 -0.78 2.35
C ILE A 195 -15.29 -0.85 3.49
N LYS A 196 -16.46 -0.23 3.31
CA LYS A 196 -17.55 -0.25 4.30
C LYS A 196 -18.06 -1.67 4.55
N TYR A 197 -18.27 -2.47 3.50
CA TYR A 197 -18.73 -3.85 3.64
C TYR A 197 -17.70 -4.71 4.39
N LEU A 198 -16.41 -4.60 4.04
CA LEU A 198 -15.34 -5.35 4.72
C LEU A 198 -15.25 -4.99 6.21
N LYS A 199 -15.27 -3.69 6.53
CA LYS A 199 -15.26 -3.22 7.92
C LYS A 199 -16.50 -3.64 8.70
N LYS A 200 -17.69 -3.66 8.06
CA LYS A 200 -18.93 -4.16 8.68
C LYS A 200 -18.77 -5.60 9.18
N TYR A 201 -17.97 -6.42 8.50
CA TYR A 201 -17.71 -7.81 8.86
C TYR A 201 -16.35 -8.02 9.56
N GLY A 202 -15.73 -6.96 10.08
CA GLY A 202 -14.52 -7.07 10.90
C GLY A 202 -13.24 -7.39 10.12
N VAL A 203 -13.21 -7.19 8.80
CA VAL A 203 -12.00 -7.35 8.01
C VAL A 203 -11.18 -6.06 8.03
N ASP A 204 -9.91 -6.16 8.44
CA ASP A 204 -8.96 -5.05 8.37
C ASP A 204 -8.70 -4.67 6.90
N VAL A 205 -8.72 -3.37 6.60
CA VAL A 205 -8.59 -2.86 5.24
C VAL A 205 -7.22 -2.24 5.03
N CYS A 206 -6.60 -2.64 3.91
CA CYS A 206 -5.38 -2.09 3.37
C CYS A 206 -5.73 -1.14 2.21
N ALA A 207 -5.58 0.17 2.38
CA ALA A 207 -5.89 1.14 1.33
C ALA A 207 -4.93 2.33 1.37
N GLY A 208 -4.41 2.70 0.22
CA GLY A 208 -3.57 3.88 0.09
C GLY A 208 -3.53 4.36 -1.35
N GLY A 209 -2.36 4.73 -1.84
CA GLY A 209 -2.25 5.28 -3.19
C GLY A 209 -0.86 5.21 -3.81
N ILE A 210 -0.71 5.97 -4.88
CA ILE A 210 0.49 6.04 -5.71
C ILE A 210 0.91 7.50 -5.77
N PHE A 211 2.11 7.79 -5.31
CA PHE A 211 2.73 9.09 -5.46
C PHE A 211 3.42 9.20 -6.83
N GLY A 212 3.27 10.34 -7.48
CA GLY A 212 3.85 10.64 -8.78
C GLY A 212 2.97 10.28 -9.98
N VAL A 213 1.66 10.10 -9.79
CA VAL A 213 0.67 9.93 -10.88
C VAL A 213 0.23 11.26 -11.53
N GLY A 214 0.88 12.37 -11.16
CA GLY A 214 0.58 13.72 -11.64
C GLY A 214 -0.21 14.57 -10.64
N GLU A 215 -0.42 14.03 -9.44
CA GLU A 215 -1.04 14.71 -8.30
C GLU A 215 -0.07 15.70 -7.62
N SER A 216 -0.62 16.74 -7.01
CA SER A 216 0.15 17.67 -6.18
C SER A 216 0.36 17.14 -4.76
N ILE A 217 1.19 17.81 -3.96
CA ILE A 217 1.36 17.42 -2.54
C ILE A 217 0.07 17.66 -1.73
N GLU A 218 -0.74 18.65 -2.10
CA GLU A 218 -2.07 18.90 -1.53
C GLU A 218 -3.03 17.74 -1.82
N ASP A 219 -2.97 17.16 -3.03
CA ASP A 219 -3.76 15.98 -3.39
C ASP A 219 -3.34 14.77 -2.53
N ARG A 220 -2.04 14.58 -2.25
CA ARG A 220 -1.57 13.53 -1.33
C ARG A 220 -2.09 13.75 0.10
N ILE A 221 -2.12 15.00 0.56
CA ILE A 221 -2.70 15.36 1.85
C ILE A 221 -4.20 15.06 1.88
N GLU A 222 -4.95 15.44 0.83
CA GLU A 222 -6.37 15.10 0.69
C GLU A 222 -6.59 13.59 0.80
N MET A 223 -5.80 12.80 0.09
CA MET A 223 -5.85 11.34 0.17
C MET A 223 -5.55 10.85 1.59
N ALA A 224 -4.51 11.34 2.26
CA ALA A 224 -4.13 10.92 3.60
C ALA A 224 -5.24 11.20 4.65
N PHE A 225 -5.93 12.34 4.54
CA PHE A 225 -7.12 12.62 5.37
C PHE A 225 -8.30 11.73 4.98
N LYS A 226 -8.52 11.47 3.69
CA LYS A 226 -9.59 10.56 3.27
C LYS A 226 -9.40 9.14 3.83
N LEU A 227 -8.16 8.65 3.85
CA LEU A 227 -7.83 7.35 4.45
C LEU A 227 -8.10 7.33 5.96
N LYS A 228 -7.82 8.45 6.65
CA LYS A 228 -8.16 8.63 8.06
C LYS A 228 -9.68 8.55 8.28
N ASP A 229 -10.45 9.27 7.47
CA ASP A 229 -11.92 9.31 7.56
C ASP A 229 -12.55 7.94 7.31
N LEU A 230 -11.96 7.14 6.41
CA LEU A 230 -12.37 5.76 6.14
C LEU A 230 -11.87 4.77 7.20
N ASN A 231 -11.14 5.25 8.21
CA ASN A 231 -10.53 4.47 9.29
C ASN A 231 -9.69 3.29 8.78
N ILE A 232 -8.87 3.51 7.75
CA ILE A 232 -8.03 2.46 7.16
C ILE A 232 -7.02 1.91 8.17
N ASP A 233 -6.72 0.61 8.10
CA ASP A 233 -5.89 -0.10 9.08
C ASP A 233 -4.43 -0.17 8.63
N VAL A 234 -4.21 -0.43 7.34
CA VAL A 234 -2.90 -0.44 6.68
C VAL A 234 -2.90 0.50 5.48
N ILE A 235 -1.96 1.43 5.44
CA ILE A 235 -1.81 2.43 4.37
C ILE A 235 -0.60 2.06 3.50
N PRO A 236 -0.80 1.32 2.40
CA PRO A 236 0.24 1.10 1.39
C PRO A 236 0.44 2.36 0.56
N ILE A 237 1.65 2.89 0.56
CA ILE A 237 2.07 3.94 -0.36
C ILE A 237 2.91 3.29 -1.43
N ASN A 238 2.62 3.59 -2.69
CA ASN A 238 3.46 3.26 -3.83
C ASN A 238 4.07 4.56 -4.36
N VAL A 239 5.21 4.45 -5.04
CA VAL A 239 5.72 5.51 -5.91
C VAL A 239 5.62 4.98 -7.33
N LEU A 240 5.09 5.80 -8.22
CA LEU A 240 4.86 5.39 -9.60
C LEU A 240 6.15 4.90 -10.25
N ILE A 241 6.09 3.70 -10.80
CA ILE A 241 7.07 3.18 -11.74
C ILE A 241 6.45 3.37 -13.13
N PRO A 242 6.96 4.29 -13.97
CA PRO A 242 6.47 4.44 -15.33
C PRO A 242 6.67 3.14 -16.11
N ILE A 243 5.63 2.66 -16.79
CA ILE A 243 5.66 1.41 -17.56
C ILE A 243 5.43 1.74 -19.03
N PRO A 244 6.28 1.23 -19.94
CA PRO A 244 6.10 1.41 -21.36
C PRO A 244 4.72 0.99 -21.86
N GLY A 245 4.13 1.80 -22.75
CA GLY A 245 2.80 1.62 -23.32
C GLY A 245 1.65 2.12 -22.45
N THR A 246 1.89 2.51 -21.19
CA THR A 246 0.86 3.15 -20.36
C THR A 246 0.79 4.66 -20.64
N PRO A 247 -0.37 5.32 -20.40
CA PRO A 247 -0.47 6.78 -20.46
C PRO A 247 0.51 7.54 -19.56
N MET A 248 1.10 6.86 -18.58
CA MET A 248 2.04 7.45 -17.61
C MET A 248 3.51 7.13 -17.89
N GLU A 249 3.84 6.50 -19.02
CA GLU A 249 5.23 6.12 -19.37
C GLU A 249 6.22 7.30 -19.31
N GLY A 250 5.82 8.48 -19.79
CA GLY A 250 6.68 9.67 -19.86
C GLY A 250 6.51 10.66 -18.72
N ILE A 251 5.82 10.28 -17.63
CA ILE A 251 5.51 11.23 -16.55
C ILE A 251 6.76 11.63 -15.78
N LYS A 252 6.79 12.88 -15.33
CA LYS A 252 7.91 13.41 -14.55
C LYS A 252 7.98 12.71 -13.19
N GLU A 253 9.16 12.23 -12.86
CA GLU A 253 9.42 11.60 -11.57
C GLU A 253 9.44 12.62 -10.42
N ILE A 254 8.99 12.17 -9.25
CA ILE A 254 9.07 12.95 -8.01
C ILE A 254 10.39 12.67 -7.29
N SER A 255 10.92 13.68 -6.60
CA SER A 255 12.21 13.57 -5.92
C SER A 255 12.15 12.70 -4.66
N VAL A 256 13.27 12.09 -4.26
CA VAL A 256 13.40 11.35 -2.99
C VAL A 256 12.98 12.20 -1.79
N SER A 257 13.37 13.48 -1.76
CA SER A 257 12.98 14.41 -0.69
C SER A 257 11.47 14.63 -0.63
N GLU A 258 10.80 14.68 -1.77
CA GLU A 258 9.35 14.86 -1.84
C GLU A 258 8.60 13.59 -1.41
N ILE A 259 9.14 12.41 -1.76
CA ILE A 259 8.63 11.12 -1.28
C ILE A 259 8.75 11.06 0.26
N ALA A 260 9.95 11.32 0.80
CA ALA A 260 10.19 11.30 2.25
C ALA A 260 9.27 12.29 3.00
N LEU A 261 9.13 13.51 2.50
CA LEU A 261 8.21 14.51 3.03
C LEU A 261 6.76 14.01 3.04
N SER A 262 6.32 13.39 1.94
CA SER A 262 4.95 12.85 1.81
C SER A 262 4.69 11.68 2.79
N PHE A 263 5.68 10.82 3.02
CA PHE A 263 5.60 9.77 4.04
C PHE A 263 5.49 10.36 5.46
N CYS A 264 6.32 11.37 5.78
CA CYS A 264 6.28 12.04 7.07
C CYS A 264 4.90 12.64 7.34
N ILE A 265 4.37 13.40 6.38
CA ILE A 265 3.04 14.01 6.50
C ILE A 265 1.96 12.94 6.65
N THR A 266 2.04 11.84 5.88
CA THR A 266 1.06 10.73 6.01
C THR A 266 1.08 10.10 7.40
N ARG A 267 2.27 9.88 7.98
CA ARG A 267 2.44 9.41 9.37
C ARG A 267 1.83 10.36 10.37
N LEU A 268 2.09 11.66 10.26
CA LEU A 268 1.58 12.64 11.21
C LEU A 268 0.06 12.82 11.12
N ILE A 269 -0.54 12.59 9.95
CA ILE A 269 -2.01 12.58 9.78
C ILE A 269 -2.62 11.29 10.38
N ASN A 270 -1.94 10.16 10.20
CA ASN A 270 -2.40 8.81 10.58
C ASN A 270 -1.43 8.14 11.60
N PRO A 271 -1.28 8.71 12.81
CA PRO A 271 -0.19 8.32 13.72
C PRO A 271 -0.29 6.87 14.20
N THR A 272 -1.51 6.34 14.35
CA THR A 272 -1.82 5.00 14.86
C THR A 272 -1.96 3.92 13.78
N LYS A 273 -1.69 4.24 12.51
CA LYS A 273 -1.92 3.30 11.39
C LYS A 273 -0.64 2.68 10.87
N ILE A 274 -0.69 1.47 10.35
CA ILE A 274 0.46 0.87 9.68
C ILE A 274 0.65 1.61 8.35
N ILE A 275 1.86 2.10 8.08
CA ILE A 275 2.21 2.70 6.78
C ILE A 275 3.28 1.83 6.17
N LYS A 276 2.98 1.24 5.01
CA LYS A 276 3.91 0.36 4.32
C LYS A 276 4.32 0.88 2.96
N PHE A 277 5.59 0.71 2.62
CA PHE A 277 6.06 1.03 1.28
C PHE A 277 5.92 -0.18 0.35
N ALA A 278 5.14 -0.01 -0.70
CA ALA A 278 4.90 -0.98 -1.75
C ALA A 278 5.78 -0.67 -2.97
N ALA A 279 5.20 -0.57 -4.17
CA ALA A 279 5.97 -0.40 -5.41
C ALA A 279 6.79 0.89 -5.43
N GLY A 280 7.96 0.83 -6.07
CA GLY A 280 8.87 1.97 -6.26
C GLY A 280 10.04 2.03 -5.27
N ARG A 281 10.10 1.10 -4.32
CA ARG A 281 11.12 1.10 -3.27
C ARG A 281 12.54 0.96 -3.79
N GLU A 282 12.77 -0.04 -4.61
CA GLU A 282 14.09 -0.37 -5.14
C GLU A 282 14.51 0.61 -6.23
N THR A 283 13.55 1.04 -7.04
CA THR A 283 13.81 1.82 -8.25
C THR A 283 13.84 3.32 -8.01
N LYS A 284 12.97 3.85 -7.13
CA LYS A 284 12.86 5.28 -6.86
C LYS A 284 13.66 5.73 -5.66
N MET A 285 13.71 4.92 -4.61
CA MET A 285 14.51 5.27 -3.42
C MET A 285 15.94 4.78 -3.51
N LYS A 286 16.23 3.66 -4.20
CA LYS A 286 17.59 3.11 -4.35
C LYS A 286 18.30 3.00 -2.99
N ASP A 287 19.37 3.77 -2.77
CA ASP A 287 20.15 3.80 -1.53
C ASP A 287 19.39 4.46 -0.35
N PHE A 288 18.35 5.25 -0.65
CA PHE A 288 17.53 5.95 0.33
C PHE A 288 16.36 5.13 0.88
N GLN A 289 16.30 3.82 0.64
CA GLN A 289 15.19 2.99 1.15
C GLN A 289 15.08 3.03 2.68
N ALA A 290 16.22 2.99 3.37
CA ALA A 290 16.28 3.08 4.83
C ALA A 290 15.70 4.41 5.35
N LEU A 291 15.85 5.49 4.58
CA LEU A 291 15.29 6.80 4.93
C LEU A 291 13.76 6.74 5.09
N LEU A 292 13.05 5.88 4.34
CA LEU A 292 11.59 5.80 4.47
C LEU A 292 11.11 5.11 5.73
N MET A 293 11.87 4.13 6.22
CA MET A 293 11.61 3.52 7.53
C MET A 293 11.77 4.56 8.64
N LEU A 294 12.65 5.54 8.44
CA LEU A 294 12.79 6.70 9.32
C LEU A 294 11.74 7.78 9.03
N SER A 295 11.22 7.88 7.80
CA SER A 295 10.21 8.88 7.40
C SER A 295 8.79 8.52 7.85
N GLY A 296 8.64 7.60 8.81
CA GLY A 296 7.36 7.20 9.38
C GLY A 296 6.73 5.93 8.78
N ALA A 297 7.36 5.27 7.81
CA ALA A 297 6.94 3.92 7.42
C ALA A 297 7.28 2.90 8.53
N ASN A 298 6.44 1.88 8.68
CA ASN A 298 6.66 0.75 9.59
C ASN A 298 6.30 -0.59 8.94
N GLY A 299 6.46 -0.67 7.62
CA GLY A 299 6.26 -1.88 6.86
C GLY A 299 6.65 -1.74 5.39
N PHE A 300 6.72 -2.85 4.69
CA PHE A 300 6.98 -2.86 3.24
C PHE A 300 6.55 -4.18 2.58
N LEU A 301 6.43 -4.16 1.25
CA LEU A 301 6.31 -5.36 0.43
C LEU A 301 7.70 -5.93 0.10
N THR A 302 7.83 -7.26 0.18
CA THR A 302 9.04 -8.01 -0.16
C THR A 302 8.76 -9.08 -1.23
N GLY A 303 9.79 -9.52 -1.94
CA GLY A 303 9.67 -10.58 -2.96
C GLY A 303 9.06 -10.14 -4.30
N GLY A 304 8.84 -8.84 -4.49
CA GLY A 304 8.39 -8.25 -5.74
C GLY A 304 6.96 -7.72 -5.77
N TYR A 305 6.56 -7.29 -6.96
CA TYR A 305 5.26 -6.67 -7.23
C TYR A 305 4.53 -7.43 -8.35
N LEU A 306 3.36 -6.93 -8.76
CA LEU A 306 2.53 -7.63 -9.74
C LEU A 306 3.21 -7.84 -11.10
N THR A 307 3.88 -6.80 -11.60
CA THR A 307 4.47 -6.80 -12.96
C THR A 307 5.91 -6.32 -12.98
N THR A 308 6.46 -5.96 -11.81
CA THR A 308 7.83 -5.46 -11.67
C THR A 308 8.55 -6.24 -10.59
N ARG A 309 9.86 -6.43 -10.78
CA ARG A 309 10.71 -7.08 -9.78
C ARG A 309 10.90 -6.14 -8.58
N GLY A 310 10.97 -6.74 -7.40
CA GLY A 310 11.40 -6.08 -6.17
C GLY A 310 12.70 -6.70 -5.67
N ARG A 311 13.08 -6.36 -4.45
CA ARG A 311 14.24 -6.96 -3.78
C ARG A 311 13.94 -8.40 -3.35
N ASP A 312 14.97 -9.23 -3.35
CA ASP A 312 14.93 -10.58 -2.80
C ASP A 312 14.52 -10.59 -1.32
N VAL A 313 13.67 -11.55 -0.94
CA VAL A 313 13.16 -11.67 0.44
C VAL A 313 14.28 -11.80 1.45
N SER A 314 15.32 -12.58 1.13
CA SER A 314 16.45 -12.78 2.05
C SER A 314 17.22 -11.48 2.35
N GLU A 315 17.36 -10.59 1.37
CA GLU A 315 18.02 -9.29 1.58
C GLU A 315 17.14 -8.34 2.40
N ASP A 316 15.82 -8.37 2.17
CA ASP A 316 14.87 -7.60 2.96
C ASP A 316 14.79 -8.07 4.41
N MET A 317 14.87 -9.37 4.66
CA MET A 317 14.89 -9.91 6.03
C MET A 317 16.19 -9.55 6.75
N LYS A 318 17.33 -9.53 6.04
CA LYS A 318 18.58 -8.96 6.58
C LYS A 318 18.42 -7.47 6.90
N PHE A 319 17.79 -6.70 6.01
CA PHE A 319 17.52 -5.29 6.26
C PHE A 319 16.64 -5.08 7.50
N VAL A 320 15.62 -5.90 7.73
CA VAL A 320 14.81 -5.87 8.96
C VAL A 320 15.66 -6.16 10.19
N GLU A 321 16.59 -7.11 10.11
CA GLU A 321 17.50 -7.41 11.22
C GLU A 321 18.42 -6.22 11.53
N GLU A 322 19.02 -5.61 10.51
CA GLU A 322 19.86 -4.41 10.67
C GLU A 322 19.08 -3.23 11.27
N LEU A 323 17.80 -3.07 10.91
CA LEU A 323 16.95 -2.02 11.50
C LEU A 323 16.80 -2.17 13.01
N LYS A 324 16.82 -3.40 13.55
CA LYS A 324 16.70 -3.62 14.99
C LYS A 324 17.82 -2.96 15.78
N GLY A 325 19.02 -2.81 15.19
CA GLY A 325 20.13 -2.09 15.82
C GLY A 325 19.85 -0.62 16.16
N PHE A 326 18.83 -0.01 15.55
CA PHE A 326 18.38 1.35 15.86
C PHE A 326 17.24 1.41 16.88
N THR A 327 16.78 0.26 17.35
CA THR A 327 15.51 0.15 18.04
C THR A 327 15.57 -0.66 19.33
N THR A 328 16.35 -1.74 19.37
CA THR A 328 16.62 -2.51 20.59
C THR A 328 17.55 -1.73 21.52
N ASN A 329 17.07 -1.45 22.74
CA ASN A 329 17.93 -1.19 23.89
C ASN A 329 18.38 -2.52 24.51
#